data_AF-A0A838J003-F1
#
_entry.id   AF-A0A838J003-F1
#
_cell.length_a   1.000
_cell.length_b   1.000
_cell.length_c   1.000
_cell.angle_alpha   90.00
_cell.angle_beta   90.00
_cell.angle_gamma   90.00
#
_symmetry.space_group_name_H-M   'P 1'
#
loop_
_entity.id
_entity.type
_entity.pdbx_description
1 polymer ?
#
loop_
_entity_poly.entity_id
_entity_poly.type
_entity_poly.pdbx_seq_one_letter_code
_entity_poly.pdbx_strand_id
1 'polypeptide(L)'
;MKAIPQQILDDESIDIVVSSQVLSEFYWTVTRKLDPTLAEDVAHDVVHHLAEGEVVPIDGGLVDAAIGLARRHRLALWDAANLVAASRAGCEEVLSEDLNTGAVIA
;
A
#
# COMPACT_ATOMS: atom_id res chain seq x y z
N MET A 1 -12.06 -2.59 4.02
CA MET A 1 -10.80 -3.02 4.63
C MET A 1 -11.10 -4.31 5.34
N LYS A 2 -10.53 -5.43 4.90
CA LYS A 2 -10.33 -6.55 5.83
C LYS A 2 -9.16 -6.12 6.73
N ALA A 3 -8.73 -6.96 7.66
CA ALA A 3 -7.76 -6.54 8.66
C ALA A 3 -6.36 -7.02 8.24
N ILE A 4 -5.41 -6.09 8.13
CA ILE A 4 -3.98 -6.42 8.32
C ILE A 4 -3.81 -6.78 9.80
N PRO A 5 -3.08 -7.86 10.15
CA PRO A 5 -2.89 -8.24 11.54
C PRO A 5 -2.27 -7.09 12.36
N GLN A 6 -2.98 -6.62 13.40
CA GLN A 6 -2.52 -5.52 14.27
C GLN A 6 -1.14 -5.78 14.90
N GLN A 7 -0.80 -7.05 15.12
CA GLN A 7 0.47 -7.47 15.71
C GLN A 7 1.71 -7.03 14.91
N ILE A 8 1.58 -6.77 13.60
CA ILE A 8 2.70 -6.27 12.77
C ILE A 8 2.84 -4.75 12.90
N LEU A 9 1.73 -4.04 13.14
CA LEU A 9 1.74 -2.59 13.32
C LEU A 9 2.27 -2.18 14.70
N ASP A 10 2.14 -3.07 15.69
CA ASP A 10 2.59 -2.84 17.07
C ASP A 10 4.07 -3.23 17.30
N ASP A 11 4.74 -3.82 16.31
CA ASP A 11 6.15 -4.19 16.39
C ASP A 11 7.03 -3.02 15.95
N GLU A 12 7.54 -2.25 16.93
CA GLU A 12 8.43 -1.11 16.68
C GLU A 12 9.77 -1.48 16.02
N SER A 13 10.08 -2.77 15.83
CA SER A 13 11.26 -3.21 15.09
C SER A 13 11.06 -3.31 13.58
N ILE A 14 9.84 -3.10 13.09
CA ILE A 14 9.48 -3.19 11.67
C ILE A 14 9.37 -1.80 11.06
N ASP A 15 10.24 -1.51 10.09
CA ASP A 15 10.12 -0.32 9.25
C ASP A 15 8.96 -0.49 8.27
N ILE A 16 7.91 0.30 8.42
CA ILE A 16 6.73 0.27 7.53
C ILE A 16 6.93 1.29 6.39
N VAL A 17 6.80 0.81 5.17
CA VAL A 17 6.82 1.64 3.95
C VAL A 17 5.46 1.60 3.27
N VAL A 18 4.96 2.75 2.82
CA VAL A 18 3.70 2.86 2.08
C VAL A 18 3.90 3.54 0.74
N SER A 19 3.00 3.30 -0.21
CA SER A 19 2.98 4.04 -1.47
C SER A 19 2.01 5.22 -1.41
N SER A 20 2.21 6.25 -2.23
CA SER A 20 1.25 7.36 -2.34
C SER A 20 -0.15 6.90 -2.79
N GLN A 21 -0.23 5.77 -3.50
CA GLN A 21 -1.49 5.12 -3.86
C GLN A 21 -2.21 4.55 -2.63
N VAL A 22 -1.49 3.86 -1.75
CA VAL A 22 -2.05 3.32 -0.50
C VAL A 22 -2.62 4.44 0.37
N LEU A 23 -1.90 5.57 0.52
CA LEU A 23 -2.40 6.73 1.26
C LEU A 23 -3.70 7.30 0.66
N SER A 24 -3.76 7.41 -0.68
CA SER A 24 -4.94 7.89 -1.39
C SER A 24 -6.14 6.95 -1.24
N GLU A 25 -5.89 5.64 -1.34
CA GLU A 25 -6.91 4.61 -1.20
C GLU A 25 -7.42 4.52 0.25
N PHE A 26 -6.53 4.64 1.22
CA PHE A 26 -6.89 4.71 2.63
C PHE A 26 -7.85 5.88 2.88
N TYR A 27 -7.47 7.11 2.50
CA TYR A 27 -8.30 8.30 2.70
C TYR A 27 -9.68 8.15 2.06
N TRP A 28 -9.73 7.73 0.79
CA TRP A 28 -11.00 7.49 0.10
C TRP A 28 -11.84 6.48 0.87
N THR A 29 -11.23 5.37 1.32
CA THR A 29 -11.94 4.24 1.93
C THR A 29 -12.52 4.61 3.28
N VAL A 30 -11.73 5.25 4.15
CA VAL A 30 -12.20 5.56 5.51
C VAL A 30 -13.24 6.67 5.53
N THR A 31 -13.21 7.58 4.55
CA THR A 31 -14.19 8.69 4.45
C THR A 31 -15.47 8.32 3.71
N ARG A 32 -15.49 7.23 2.92
CA ARG A 32 -16.64 6.91 2.04
C ARG A 32 -17.16 5.48 2.08
N LYS A 33 -16.33 4.49 2.41
CA LYS A 33 -16.68 3.06 2.36
C LYS A 33 -16.90 2.44 3.71
N LEU A 34 -16.26 2.95 4.76
CA LEU A 34 -16.45 2.42 6.10
C LEU A 34 -17.85 2.76 6.63
N ASP A 35 -18.35 1.91 7.52
CA ASP A 35 -19.58 2.13 8.24
C ASP A 35 -19.32 1.89 9.75
N PRO A 36 -19.29 2.95 10.58
CA PRO A 36 -19.41 4.36 10.19
C PRO A 36 -18.15 4.88 9.47
N THR A 37 -18.31 5.91 8.63
CA THR A 37 -17.18 6.63 8.03
C THR A 37 -16.43 7.46 9.07
N LEU A 38 -15.13 7.68 8.86
CA LEU A 38 -14.34 8.64 9.61
C LEU A 38 -14.62 10.06 9.12
N ALA A 39 -14.48 11.04 10.03
CA ALA A 39 -14.48 12.45 9.67
C ALA A 39 -13.24 12.79 8.82
N GLU A 40 -13.39 13.72 7.88
CA GLU A 40 -12.34 14.04 6.90
C GLU A 40 -11.07 14.61 7.55
N ASP A 41 -11.21 15.38 8.63
CA ASP A 41 -10.11 15.92 9.44
C ASP A 41 -9.32 14.79 10.12
N VAL A 42 -10.01 13.84 10.75
CA VAL A 42 -9.37 12.66 11.36
C VAL A 42 -8.66 11.82 10.31
N ALA A 43 -9.29 11.59 9.15
CA ALA A 43 -8.67 10.83 8.07
C ALA A 43 -7.43 11.54 7.50
N HIS A 44 -7.48 12.88 7.39
CA HIS A 44 -6.35 13.69 6.98
C HIS A 44 -5.19 13.59 7.97
N ASP A 45 -5.45 13.66 9.28
CA ASP A 45 -4.42 13.56 10.30
C ASP A 45 -3.71 12.19 10.27
N VAL A 46 -4.46 11.11 10.02
CA VAL A 46 -3.87 9.77 9.85
C VAL A 46 -2.99 9.71 8.60
N VAL A 47 -3.44 10.25 7.47
CA VAL A 47 -2.62 10.30 6.25
C VAL A 47 -1.36 11.13 6.47
N HIS A 48 -1.49 12.27 7.16
CA HIS A 48 -0.35 13.13 7.48
C HIS A 48 0.69 12.39 8.32
N HIS A 49 0.25 11.69 9.38
CA HIS A 49 1.12 10.90 10.22
C HIS A 49 1.81 9.75 9.47
N LEU A 50 1.07 8.99 8.65
CA LEU A 50 1.65 7.93 7.81
C LEU A 50 2.67 8.48 6.81
N ALA A 51 2.48 9.72 6.34
CA ALA A 51 3.40 10.38 5.42
C ALA A 51 4.69 10.91 6.10
N GLU A 52 4.81 10.85 7.42
CA GLU A 52 6.07 11.13 8.13
C GLU A 52 7.10 10.00 7.96
N GLY A 53 6.65 8.79 7.65
CA GLY A 53 7.49 7.64 7.32
C GLY A 53 7.98 7.63 5.87
N GLU A 54 8.55 6.50 5.42
CA GLU A 54 8.95 6.36 4.03
C GLU A 54 7.72 6.16 3.12
N VAL A 55 7.56 7.08 2.17
CA VAL A 55 6.50 7.03 1.16
C VAL A 55 7.09 6.91 -0.23
N VAL A 56 6.76 5.83 -0.94
CA VAL A 56 7.16 5.65 -2.34
C VAL A 56 6.17 6.36 -3.26
N PRO A 57 6.58 7.39 -4.02
CA PRO A 57 5.71 8.08 -4.96
C PRO A 57 5.41 7.21 -6.18
N ILE A 58 4.16 7.21 -6.62
CA ILE A 58 3.77 6.61 -7.91
C ILE A 58 4.10 7.60 -9.04
N ASP A 59 5.31 7.49 -9.58
CA ASP A 59 5.76 8.25 -10.76
C ASP A 59 5.55 7.50 -12.08
N GLY A 60 5.80 8.17 -13.21
CA GLY A 60 5.62 7.57 -14.53
C GLY A 60 6.52 6.35 -14.80
N GLY A 61 7.73 6.33 -14.23
CA GLY A 61 8.62 5.17 -14.35
C GLY A 61 8.14 3.98 -13.53
N LEU A 62 7.48 4.23 -12.40
CA LEU A 62 6.89 3.19 -11.56
C LEU A 62 5.72 2.56 -12.30
N VAL A 63 4.87 3.37 -12.91
CA VAL A 63 3.74 2.90 -13.72
C VAL A 63 4.22 2.06 -14.90
N ASP A 64 5.28 2.48 -15.61
CA ASP A 64 5.84 1.70 -16.72
C ASP A 64 6.35 0.32 -16.25
N ALA A 65 7.12 0.28 -15.17
CA ALA A 65 7.57 -0.97 -14.57
C ALA A 65 6.40 -1.86 -14.09
N ALA A 66 5.38 -1.26 -13.49
CA ALA A 66 4.17 -1.95 -13.04
C ALA A 66 3.40 -2.57 -14.21
N ILE A 67 3.31 -1.90 -15.36
CA ILE A 67 2.72 -2.46 -16.59
C ILE A 67 3.50 -3.70 -17.03
N GLY A 68 4.82 -3.64 -17.02
CA GLY A 68 5.68 -4.79 -17.33
C GLY A 68 5.41 -5.98 -16.41
N LEU A 69 5.38 -5.72 -15.10
CA LEU A 69 5.13 -6.75 -14.08
C LEU A 69 3.72 -7.34 -14.17
N ALA A 70 2.70 -6.49 -14.31
CA ALA A 70 1.31 -6.89 -14.46
C ALA A 70 1.11 -7.80 -15.67
N ARG A 71 1.73 -7.47 -16.82
CA ARG A 71 1.66 -8.30 -18.03
C ARG A 71 2.34 -9.65 -17.83
N ARG A 72 3.51 -9.69 -17.17
CA ARG A 72 4.28 -10.91 -16.95
C ARG A 72 3.54 -11.88 -16.03
N HIS A 73 2.95 -11.37 -14.96
CA HIS A 73 2.35 -12.18 -13.88
C HIS A 73 0.81 -12.18 -13.87
N ARG A 74 0.17 -11.53 -14.85
CA ARG A 74 -1.29 -11.37 -14.97
C ARG A 74 -1.95 -10.79 -13.72
N LEU A 75 -1.29 -9.79 -13.14
CA LEU A 75 -1.79 -9.06 -11.97
C LEU A 75 -2.69 -7.90 -12.41
N ALA A 76 -3.56 -7.43 -11.52
CA ALA A 76 -4.15 -6.11 -11.71
C ALA A 76 -3.03 -5.06 -11.65
N LEU A 77 -3.16 -3.99 -12.44
CA LEU A 77 -2.12 -2.95 -12.52
C LEU A 77 -1.84 -2.32 -11.14
N TRP A 78 -2.89 -2.12 -10.35
CA TRP A 78 -2.81 -1.53 -9.01
C TRP A 78 -1.99 -2.39 -8.04
N ASP A 79 -2.17 -3.72 -8.08
CA ASP A 79 -1.37 -4.65 -7.29
C ASP A 79 0.09 -4.67 -7.74
N ALA A 80 0.31 -4.69 -9.07
CA ALA A 80 1.65 -4.62 -9.63
C ALA A 80 2.37 -3.32 -9.26
N ALA A 81 1.66 -2.20 -9.20
CA ALA A 81 2.22 -0.92 -8.77
C ALA A 81 2.68 -0.96 -7.30
N ASN A 82 1.88 -1.56 -6.40
CA ASN A 82 2.28 -1.74 -5.01
C ASN A 82 3.50 -2.67 -4.87
N LEU A 83 3.58 -3.75 -5.66
CA LEU A 83 4.76 -4.64 -5.67
C LEU A 83 6.03 -3.94 -6.19
N VAL A 84 5.91 -3.12 -7.24
CA VAL A 84 7.05 -2.33 -7.73
C VAL A 84 7.46 -1.28 -6.70
N ALA A 85 6.51 -0.63 -6.03
CA ALA A 85 6.80 0.32 -4.97
C ALA A 85 7.57 -0.33 -3.82
N ALA A 86 7.10 -1.48 -3.33
CA ALA A 86 7.78 -2.27 -2.31
C ALA A 86 9.19 -2.68 -2.74
N SER A 87 9.35 -3.16 -3.98
CA SER A 87 10.66 -3.51 -4.53
C SER A 87 11.62 -2.31 -4.60
N ARG A 88 11.13 -1.09 -4.91
CA ARG A 88 11.96 0.12 -4.93
C ARG A 88 12.43 0.56 -3.55
N ALA A 89 11.60 0.35 -2.53
CA ALA A 89 11.94 0.60 -1.13
C ALA A 89 12.81 -0.50 -0.51
N GLY A 90 13.09 -1.59 -1.25
CA GLY A 90 13.86 -2.71 -0.73
C GLY A 90 13.09 -3.58 0.28
N CYS A 91 11.75 -3.51 0.30
CA CYS A 91 10.93 -4.36 1.15
C CYS A 91 11.06 -5.83 0.73
N GLU A 92 11.30 -6.71 1.70
CA GLU A 92 11.36 -8.15 1.47
C GLU A 92 9.97 -8.80 1.47
N GLU A 93 9.01 -8.17 2.15
CA GLU A 93 7.63 -8.66 2.30
C GLU A 93 6.61 -7.57 1.97
N VAL A 94 5.45 -7.99 1.45
CA VAL A 94 4.32 -7.11 1.16
C VAL A 94 3.08 -7.64 1.85
N LEU A 95 2.47 -6.81 2.69
CA LEU A 95 1.18 -7.09 3.32
C LEU A 95 0.07 -6.65 2.36
N SER A 96 -0.77 -7.60 1.94
CA SER A 96 -1.89 -7.33 1.04
C SER A 96 -3.06 -8.27 1.31
N GLU A 97 -4.27 -7.76 1.12
CA GLU A 97 -5.51 -8.53 1.19
C GLU A 97 -5.89 -9.19 -0.14
N ASP A 98 -5.42 -8.61 -1.24
CA ASP A 98 -5.83 -8.96 -2.61
C ASP A 98 -4.81 -9.87 -3.31
N LEU A 99 -3.59 -9.98 -2.76
CA LEU A 99 -2.56 -10.91 -3.23
C LEU A 99 -2.60 -12.23 -2.45
N ASN A 100 -2.24 -13.31 -3.13
CA ASN A 100 -2.15 -14.63 -2.50
C ASN A 100 -1.02 -14.67 -1.47
N THR A 101 -1.35 -15.02 -0.22
CA THR A 101 -0.36 -15.22 0.84
C THR A 101 0.72 -16.22 0.42
N GLY A 102 1.99 -15.86 0.59
CA GLY A 102 3.14 -16.71 0.26
C GLY A 102 3.52 -16.74 -1.22
N ALA A 103 2.92 -15.89 -2.07
CA ALA A 103 3.34 -15.75 -3.46
C ALA A 103 4.73 -15.07 -3.55
N VAL A 104 5.62 -15.65 -4.35
CA VAL A 104 6.94 -15.09 -4.65
C VAL A 104 6.94 -14.56 -6.08
N ILE A 105 7.28 -13.28 -6.24
CA ILE A 105 7.32 -12.58 -7.52
C ILE A 105 8.79 -12.38 -7.92
N ALA A 106 9.17 -12.85 -9.11
CA ALA A 106 10.51 -12.74 -9.72
C ALA A 106 10.48 -12.10 -11.11
#